data_AF-A0A4P9XYT7-F1
#
_entry.id   AF-A0A4P9XYT7-F1
#
_cell.length_a   1.000
_cell.length_b   1.000
_cell.length_c   1.000
_cell.angle_alpha   90.00
_cell.angle_beta   90.00
_cell.angle_gamma   90.00
#
_symmetry.space_group_name_H-M   'P 1'
#
loop_
_entity.id
_entity.type
_entity.pdbx_description
1 polymer ?
#
loop_
_entity_poly.entity_id
_entity_poly.type
_entity_poly.pdbx_seq_one_letter_code
_entity_poly.pdbx_strand_id
1 'polypeptide(L)'
;VTPPSGDKRDFLSYAPYWWPNPTDPNGQWIQKDGVINPDILELTQQADLTAATNSMRSEALSEIFLGKSTYGMNHVVHQLRAWFTNSTTRMNPNANYGQVVRNSNPSTWVGRYEAILSVRQLAFVPSLVELVRTHSSLWRPKEDDAVMTKWAQDYLAWLLNPPFKAGASTTKNNHRTYWTCQVVEYQKFLGKHEDAAATLANFVGTYMPSQINATGGMPLEMARTRPNHYGIFNLDALVYLASFAEQVRPDTGKPYYNFWGAQSNAIKKALDFLIKNFTLDEIEIEDVDVLLRLVPTISSRYGDSNGAYAKFV
;
A
#
# COMPACT_ATOMS: atom_id res chain seq x y z
N VAL A 1 1.01 2.13 -23.98
CA VAL A 1 2.45 2.48 -24.01
C VAL A 1 3.26 1.25 -23.62
N THR A 2 4.38 0.96 -24.28
CA THR A 2 5.26 -0.17 -23.90
C THR A 2 6.42 0.38 -23.05
N PRO A 3 6.74 -0.23 -21.90
CA PRO A 3 7.89 0.16 -21.09
C PRO A 3 9.22 0.08 -21.87
N PRO A 4 10.26 0.82 -21.47
CA PRO A 4 11.58 0.81 -22.12
C PRO A 4 12.23 -0.55 -22.29
N SER A 5 11.92 -1.52 -21.43
CA SER A 5 12.39 -2.91 -21.53
C SER A 5 11.86 -3.64 -22.78
N GLY A 6 10.80 -3.13 -23.40
CA GLY A 6 10.03 -3.81 -24.45
C GLY A 6 9.01 -4.81 -23.91
N ASP A 7 8.96 -5.07 -22.60
CA ASP A 7 8.03 -6.01 -21.98
C ASP A 7 6.80 -5.28 -21.42
N LYS A 8 5.62 -5.56 -21.98
CA LYS A 8 4.35 -4.95 -21.53
C LYS A 8 3.91 -5.38 -20.13
N ARG A 9 4.53 -6.42 -19.58
CA ARG A 9 4.30 -6.92 -18.22
C ARG A 9 5.01 -6.09 -17.16
N ASP A 10 5.94 -5.21 -17.55
CA ASP A 10 6.56 -4.31 -16.59
C ASP A 10 5.58 -3.22 -16.15
N PHE A 11 5.48 -3.04 -14.83
CA PHE A 11 4.58 -2.05 -14.25
C PHE A 11 5.01 -0.63 -14.63
N LEU A 12 4.10 0.11 -15.26
CA LEU A 12 4.34 1.44 -15.78
C LEU A 12 3.28 2.42 -15.26
N SER A 13 3.74 3.47 -14.59
CA SER A 13 2.89 4.58 -14.16
C SER A 13 3.65 5.90 -14.23
N TYR A 14 2.92 7.00 -14.30
CA TYR A 14 3.50 8.32 -14.31
C TYR A 14 3.55 8.92 -12.90
N ALA A 15 4.57 9.73 -12.63
CA ALA A 15 4.63 10.50 -11.38
C ALA A 15 3.52 11.56 -11.38
N PRO A 16 2.62 11.59 -10.37
CA PRO A 16 1.38 12.38 -10.45
C PRO A 16 1.61 13.88 -10.38
N TYR A 17 2.70 14.33 -9.76
CA TYR A 17 2.95 15.75 -9.49
C TYR A 17 3.96 16.40 -10.41
N TRP A 18 4.32 15.75 -11.52
CA TRP A 18 5.29 16.29 -12.47
C TRP A 18 4.57 16.90 -13.66
N TRP A 19 4.94 18.14 -13.98
CA TRP A 19 4.33 18.95 -15.04
C TRP A 19 5.40 19.45 -16.03
N PRO A 20 5.05 19.66 -17.31
CA PRO A 20 5.93 20.32 -18.26
C PRO A 20 6.42 21.66 -17.70
N ASN A 21 7.69 21.98 -17.94
CA ASN A 21 8.23 23.28 -17.54
C ASN A 21 7.68 24.37 -18.47
N PRO A 22 6.94 25.36 -17.95
CA PRO A 22 6.34 26.41 -18.79
C PRO A 22 7.37 27.40 -19.35
N THR A 23 8.56 27.50 -18.74
CA THR A 23 9.62 28.43 -19.19
C THR A 23 10.64 27.80 -20.11
N ASP A 24 10.71 26.47 -20.15
CA ASP A 24 11.55 25.70 -21.07
C ASP A 24 10.82 24.42 -21.47
N PRO A 25 10.13 24.41 -22.63
CA PRO A 25 9.42 23.23 -23.12
C PRO A 25 10.29 21.99 -23.33
N ASN A 26 11.61 22.17 -23.48
CA ASN A 26 12.59 21.08 -23.61
C ASN A 26 13.30 20.76 -22.29
N GLY A 27 13.01 21.51 -21.23
CA GLY A 27 13.62 21.38 -19.92
C GLY A 27 13.07 20.21 -19.11
N GLN A 28 13.68 19.98 -17.94
CA GLN A 28 13.17 18.99 -17.00
C GLN A 28 11.78 19.40 -16.51
N TRP A 29 10.88 18.43 -16.41
CA TRP A 29 9.57 18.62 -15.81
C TRP A 29 9.74 19.12 -14.37
N ILE A 30 8.78 19.90 -13.90
CA ILE A 30 8.81 20.49 -12.55
C ILE A 30 7.79 19.81 -11.66
N GLN A 31 8.15 19.66 -10.39
CA GLN A 31 7.23 19.12 -9.39
C GLN A 31 6.28 20.22 -8.90
N LYS A 32 4.97 19.93 -8.90
CA LYS A 32 3.91 20.73 -8.29
C LYS A 32 3.17 19.88 -7.27
N ASP A 33 3.61 19.92 -6.02
CA ASP A 33 3.05 19.09 -4.97
C ASP A 33 1.53 19.28 -4.82
N GLY A 34 0.80 18.18 -4.64
CA GLY A 34 -0.67 18.18 -4.51
C GLY A 34 -1.44 18.46 -5.80
N VAL A 35 -0.79 18.89 -6.88
CA VAL A 35 -1.43 19.23 -8.15
C VAL A 35 -1.25 18.07 -9.13
N ILE A 36 -2.27 17.21 -9.24
CA ILE A 36 -2.25 16.01 -10.08
C ILE A 36 -2.28 16.39 -11.56
N ASN A 37 -1.29 15.89 -12.31
CA ASN A 37 -1.28 15.97 -13.77
C ASN A 37 -2.24 14.90 -14.36
N PRO A 38 -3.37 15.28 -15.00
CA PRO A 38 -4.46 14.34 -15.39
C PRO A 38 -4.02 13.26 -16.38
N ASP A 39 -3.03 13.60 -17.17
CA ASP A 39 -2.10 12.75 -17.89
C ASP A 39 -1.84 11.38 -17.22
N ILE A 40 -1.85 11.25 -15.88
CA ILE A 40 -1.70 9.94 -15.20
C ILE A 40 -2.72 8.90 -15.67
N LEU A 41 -3.87 9.34 -16.18
CA LEU A 41 -4.96 8.50 -16.68
C LEU A 41 -4.64 7.82 -18.01
N GLU A 42 -3.61 8.26 -18.73
CA GLU A 42 -3.14 7.61 -19.96
C GLU A 42 -2.46 6.26 -19.70
N LEU A 43 -2.02 6.02 -18.46
CA LEU A 43 -1.47 4.74 -18.01
C LEU A 43 -2.33 4.16 -16.89
N THR A 44 -3.12 3.16 -17.26
CA THR A 44 -4.15 2.61 -16.38
C THR A 44 -3.62 1.63 -15.34
N GLN A 45 -2.41 1.10 -15.49
CA GLN A 45 -1.94 -0.06 -14.71
C GLN A 45 -2.03 0.11 -13.18
N GLN A 46 -1.79 1.32 -12.66
CA GLN A 46 -1.98 1.60 -11.22
C GLN A 46 -3.46 1.52 -10.80
N ALA A 47 -4.36 2.08 -11.62
CA ALA A 47 -5.79 2.03 -11.39
C ALA A 47 -6.31 0.58 -11.55
N ASP A 48 -5.86 -0.12 -12.58
CA ASP A 48 -6.22 -1.52 -12.86
C ASP A 48 -5.78 -2.45 -11.72
N LEU A 49 -4.54 -2.29 -11.23
CA LEU A 49 -4.03 -3.05 -10.09
C LEU A 49 -4.86 -2.78 -8.82
N THR A 50 -5.24 -1.51 -8.60
CA THR A 50 -6.06 -1.13 -7.45
C THR A 50 -7.47 -1.72 -7.56
N ALA A 51 -8.09 -1.61 -8.74
CA ALA A 51 -9.41 -2.14 -9.00
C ALA A 51 -9.44 -3.67 -8.87
N ALA A 52 -8.47 -4.38 -9.46
CA ALA A 52 -8.35 -5.83 -9.35
C ALA A 52 -8.16 -6.28 -7.90
N THR A 53 -7.28 -5.61 -7.13
CA THR A 53 -7.07 -5.94 -5.72
C THR A 53 -8.33 -5.70 -4.87
N ASN A 54 -9.02 -4.58 -5.09
CA ASN A 54 -10.27 -4.27 -4.37
C ASN A 54 -11.41 -5.22 -4.74
N SER A 55 -11.50 -5.59 -6.03
CA SER A 55 -12.45 -6.58 -6.52
C SER A 55 -12.21 -7.93 -5.86
N MET A 56 -10.98 -8.45 -5.92
CA MET A 56 -10.62 -9.72 -5.28
C MET A 56 -10.92 -9.73 -3.77
N ARG A 57 -10.61 -8.63 -3.06
CA ARG A 57 -10.92 -8.51 -1.63
C ARG A 57 -12.42 -8.52 -1.38
N SER A 58 -13.20 -7.77 -2.15
CA SER A 58 -14.65 -7.68 -1.99
C SER A 58 -15.32 -9.02 -2.27
N GLU A 59 -14.88 -9.73 -3.31
CA GLU A 59 -15.39 -11.05 -3.67
C GLU A 59 -15.05 -12.11 -2.63
N ALA A 60 -13.79 -12.15 -2.17
CA ALA A 60 -13.35 -13.08 -1.13
C ALA A 60 -14.12 -12.84 0.18
N LEU A 61 -14.24 -11.59 0.64
CA LEU A 61 -14.97 -11.25 1.86
C LEU A 61 -16.47 -11.53 1.73
N SER A 62 -17.07 -11.19 0.59
CA SER A 62 -18.50 -11.46 0.35
C SER A 62 -18.78 -12.96 0.45
N GLU A 63 -17.92 -13.80 -0.14
CA GLU A 63 -18.10 -15.25 -0.07
C GLU A 63 -17.91 -15.79 1.36
N ILE A 64 -16.88 -15.32 2.08
CA ILE A 64 -16.61 -15.72 3.48
C ILE A 64 -17.78 -15.36 4.40
N PHE A 65 -18.36 -14.16 4.25
CA PHE A 65 -19.41 -13.69 5.16
C PHE A 65 -20.83 -14.09 4.75
N LEU A 66 -21.13 -14.21 3.45
CA LEU A 66 -22.48 -14.48 2.96
C LEU A 66 -22.72 -15.96 2.58
N GLY A 67 -21.66 -16.73 2.37
CA GLY A 67 -21.70 -18.19 2.25
C GLY A 67 -22.04 -18.79 0.87
N LYS A 68 -21.92 -20.13 0.82
CA LYS A 68 -22.28 -21.18 -0.18
C LYS A 68 -22.00 -21.00 -1.67
N SER A 69 -21.62 -19.83 -2.16
CA SER A 69 -21.04 -19.74 -3.50
C SER A 69 -19.57 -20.16 -3.46
N THR A 70 -19.05 -20.69 -4.57
CA THR A 70 -17.60 -20.72 -4.85
C THR A 70 -17.23 -19.72 -5.93
N TYR A 71 -18.21 -18.97 -6.45
CA TYR A 71 -18.04 -18.07 -7.59
C TYR A 71 -17.06 -16.95 -7.28
N GLY A 72 -17.17 -16.32 -6.11
CA GLY A 72 -16.30 -15.21 -5.71
C GLY A 72 -14.87 -15.70 -5.59
N MET A 73 -14.62 -16.75 -4.81
CA MET A 73 -13.27 -17.27 -4.62
C MET A 73 -12.67 -17.85 -5.91
N ASN A 74 -13.48 -18.47 -6.78
CA ASN A 74 -13.03 -18.90 -8.10
C ASN A 74 -12.67 -17.73 -9.01
N HIS A 75 -13.41 -16.62 -8.95
CA HIS A 75 -13.06 -15.41 -9.69
C HIS A 75 -11.77 -14.79 -9.14
N VAL A 76 -11.54 -14.80 -7.83
CA VAL A 76 -10.26 -14.43 -7.22
C VAL A 76 -9.13 -15.29 -7.79
N VAL A 77 -9.30 -16.61 -7.91
CA VAL A 77 -8.30 -17.50 -8.54
C VAL A 77 -7.99 -17.07 -9.98
N HIS A 78 -9.00 -16.73 -10.79
CA HIS A 78 -8.79 -16.25 -12.16
C HIS A 78 -8.02 -14.92 -12.21
N GLN A 79 -8.35 -13.98 -11.32
CA GLN A 79 -7.67 -12.69 -11.23
C GLN A 79 -6.21 -12.84 -10.76
N LEU A 80 -5.95 -13.68 -9.74
CA LEU A 80 -4.60 -14.00 -9.28
C LEU A 80 -3.76 -14.61 -10.41
N ARG A 81 -4.36 -15.53 -11.19
CA ARG A 81 -3.69 -16.10 -12.36
C ARG A 81 -3.36 -15.05 -13.41
N ALA A 82 -4.30 -14.18 -13.75
CA ALA A 82 -4.08 -13.15 -14.75
C ALA A 82 -2.96 -12.17 -14.33
N TRP A 83 -2.94 -11.75 -13.07
CA TRP A 83 -1.99 -10.75 -12.57
C TRP A 83 -0.63 -11.31 -12.17
N PHE A 84 -0.52 -12.56 -11.74
CA PHE A 84 0.70 -13.04 -11.09
C PHE A 84 1.30 -14.32 -11.68
N THR A 85 0.48 -15.27 -12.16
CA THR A 85 1.01 -16.60 -12.54
C THR A 85 1.01 -16.86 -14.05
N ASN A 86 0.06 -16.32 -14.80
CA ASN A 86 -0.02 -16.51 -16.25
C ASN A 86 1.14 -15.77 -16.94
N SER A 87 2.01 -16.52 -17.63
CA SER A 87 3.23 -16.00 -18.25
C SER A 87 2.98 -14.91 -19.30
N THR A 88 1.79 -14.87 -19.91
CA THR A 88 1.45 -13.90 -20.96
C THR A 88 0.98 -12.57 -20.35
N THR A 89 0.27 -12.61 -19.22
CA THR A 89 -0.43 -11.43 -18.66
C THR A 89 0.11 -10.95 -17.33
N ARG A 90 0.88 -11.77 -16.60
CA ARG A 90 1.34 -11.42 -15.26
C ARG A 90 2.10 -10.10 -15.27
N MET A 91 1.96 -9.33 -14.20
CA MET A 91 2.86 -8.25 -13.87
C MET A 91 4.23 -8.85 -13.52
N ASN A 92 5.33 -8.30 -14.03
CA ASN A 92 6.66 -8.67 -13.57
C ASN A 92 6.83 -8.21 -12.10
N PRO A 93 7.55 -8.96 -11.24
CA PRO A 93 7.59 -8.72 -9.79
C PRO A 93 8.47 -7.52 -9.39
N ASN A 94 8.21 -6.35 -9.96
CA ASN A 94 8.89 -5.09 -9.70
C ASN A 94 8.07 -3.90 -10.24
N ALA A 95 8.44 -2.68 -9.85
CA ALA A 95 7.95 -1.46 -10.46
C ALA A 95 9.09 -0.60 -11.01
N ASN A 96 9.96 -1.21 -11.84
CA ASN A 96 11.14 -0.54 -12.41
C ASN A 96 10.81 0.66 -13.30
N TYR A 97 9.55 0.76 -13.75
CA TYR A 97 9.02 1.91 -14.49
C TYR A 97 7.79 2.51 -13.80
N GLY A 98 7.66 2.34 -12.49
CA GLY A 98 6.65 3.03 -11.71
C GLY A 98 7.03 4.49 -11.46
N GLN A 99 6.04 5.37 -11.52
CA GLN A 99 6.17 6.82 -11.32
C GLN A 99 7.29 7.47 -12.14
N VAL A 100 7.36 7.15 -13.44
CA VAL A 100 8.32 7.81 -14.33
C VAL A 100 7.99 9.30 -14.43
N VAL A 101 9.02 10.13 -14.47
CA VAL A 101 8.88 11.52 -14.88
C VAL A 101 8.88 11.54 -16.40
N ARG A 102 7.81 12.08 -16.99
CA ARG A 102 7.65 12.12 -18.44
C ARG A 102 8.69 13.01 -19.08
N ASN A 103 9.00 12.67 -20.32
CA ASN A 103 9.76 13.49 -21.25
C ASN A 103 9.40 13.08 -22.69
N SER A 104 9.97 13.76 -23.67
CA SER A 104 9.70 13.51 -25.10
C SER A 104 10.22 12.18 -25.63
N ASN A 105 11.06 11.44 -24.88
CA ASN A 105 11.63 10.17 -25.31
C ASN A 105 11.29 9.03 -24.32
N PRO A 106 10.16 8.32 -24.54
CA PRO A 106 9.74 7.21 -23.70
C PRO A 106 10.77 6.10 -23.49
N SER A 107 11.70 5.88 -24.42
CA SER A 107 12.74 4.86 -24.26
C SER A 107 13.76 5.20 -23.16
N THR A 108 13.76 6.42 -22.64
CA THR A 108 14.67 6.87 -21.57
C THR A 108 14.02 6.87 -20.20
N TRP A 109 12.73 6.50 -20.11
CA TRP A 109 12.02 6.53 -18.84
C TRP A 109 12.65 5.57 -17.84
N VAL A 110 12.84 6.08 -16.62
CA VAL A 110 13.30 5.32 -15.47
C VAL A 110 12.31 5.52 -14.35
N GLY A 111 11.95 4.43 -13.67
CA GLY A 111 11.07 4.52 -12.52
C GLY A 111 11.76 5.18 -11.32
N ARG A 112 11.00 5.28 -10.23
CA ARG A 112 11.45 5.94 -9.01
C ARG A 112 11.03 5.19 -7.76
N TYR A 113 11.69 5.49 -6.64
CA TYR A 113 11.36 4.92 -5.33
C TYR A 113 9.89 5.14 -4.96
N GLU A 114 9.30 6.26 -5.36
CA GLU A 114 7.90 6.59 -5.07
C GLU A 114 6.90 5.59 -5.66
N ALA A 115 7.30 4.77 -6.64
CA ALA A 115 6.51 3.66 -7.19
C ALA A 115 5.99 2.69 -6.12
N ILE A 116 6.62 2.61 -4.95
CA ILE A 116 6.13 1.87 -3.78
C ILE A 116 4.67 2.22 -3.45
N LEU A 117 4.26 3.48 -3.63
CA LEU A 117 2.87 3.89 -3.44
C LEU A 117 1.97 3.46 -4.60
N SER A 118 2.48 3.45 -5.83
CA SER A 118 1.73 3.00 -7.00
C SER A 118 1.35 1.52 -6.92
N VAL A 119 2.19 0.71 -6.26
CA VAL A 119 1.96 -0.73 -6.11
C VAL A 119 1.54 -1.15 -4.70
N ARG A 120 1.21 -0.20 -3.81
CA ARG A 120 0.89 -0.44 -2.39
C ARG A 120 -0.17 -1.51 -2.14
N GLN A 121 -1.11 -1.68 -3.08
CA GLN A 121 -2.18 -2.68 -2.99
C GLN A 121 -1.66 -4.12 -3.01
N LEU A 122 -0.45 -4.34 -3.54
CA LEU A 122 0.20 -5.65 -3.52
C LEU A 122 0.44 -6.20 -2.11
N ALA A 123 0.40 -5.37 -1.07
CA ALA A 123 0.44 -5.83 0.32
C ALA A 123 -0.71 -6.79 0.66
N PHE A 124 -1.87 -6.70 -0.01
CA PHE A 124 -3.03 -7.56 0.27
C PHE A 124 -3.01 -8.88 -0.49
N VAL A 125 -2.16 -9.02 -1.51
CA VAL A 125 -2.11 -10.21 -2.38
C VAL A 125 -1.75 -11.48 -1.59
N PRO A 126 -0.77 -11.49 -0.67
CA PRO A 126 -0.51 -12.64 0.19
C PRO A 126 -1.74 -13.21 0.88
N SER A 127 -2.54 -12.35 1.51
CA SER A 127 -3.76 -12.76 2.21
C SER A 127 -4.80 -13.36 1.25
N LEU A 128 -4.93 -12.80 0.03
CA LEU A 128 -5.81 -13.36 -1.01
C LEU A 128 -5.37 -14.75 -1.46
N VAL A 129 -4.05 -14.99 -1.58
CA VAL A 129 -3.51 -16.30 -1.92
C VAL A 129 -3.82 -17.32 -0.83
N GLU A 130 -3.66 -16.98 0.45
CA GLU A 130 -4.02 -17.89 1.56
C GLU A 130 -5.52 -18.21 1.59
N LEU A 131 -6.38 -17.25 1.25
CA LEU A 131 -7.82 -17.46 1.16
C LEU A 131 -8.17 -18.45 0.04
N VAL A 132 -7.64 -18.27 -1.17
CA VAL A 132 -7.96 -19.20 -2.28
C VAL A 132 -7.42 -20.62 -2.03
N ARG A 133 -6.27 -20.76 -1.36
CA ARG A 133 -5.71 -22.07 -0.97
C ARG A 133 -6.67 -22.88 -0.10
N THR A 134 -7.44 -22.19 0.74
CA THR A 134 -8.31 -22.82 1.74
C THR A 134 -9.77 -22.88 1.30
N HIS A 135 -10.20 -22.01 0.38
CA HIS A 135 -11.62 -21.83 0.03
C HIS A 135 -11.95 -22.10 -1.44
N SER A 136 -10.97 -22.38 -2.32
CA SER A 136 -11.24 -22.74 -3.72
C SER A 136 -10.47 -23.97 -4.17
N SER A 137 -11.19 -24.96 -4.68
CA SER A 137 -10.61 -26.14 -5.34
C SER A 137 -10.00 -25.83 -6.71
N LEU A 138 -10.27 -24.65 -7.29
CA LEU A 138 -9.65 -24.23 -8.55
C LEU A 138 -8.20 -23.81 -8.36
N TRP A 139 -7.79 -23.38 -7.16
CA TRP A 139 -6.39 -23.11 -6.88
C TRP A 139 -5.63 -24.44 -6.86
N ARG A 140 -4.67 -24.63 -7.76
CA ARG A 140 -3.94 -25.89 -7.91
C ARG A 140 -2.60 -25.76 -7.18
N PRO A 141 -2.44 -26.31 -5.97
CA PRO A 141 -1.31 -25.94 -5.11
C PRO A 141 0.06 -26.20 -5.75
N LYS A 142 0.23 -27.29 -6.51
CA LYS A 142 1.52 -27.60 -7.12
C LYS A 142 1.93 -26.66 -8.27
N GLU A 143 0.97 -26.11 -9.01
CA GLU A 143 1.24 -25.28 -10.19
C GLU A 143 1.17 -23.78 -9.85
N ASP A 144 0.07 -23.35 -9.24
CA ASP A 144 -0.16 -21.94 -8.93
C ASP A 144 0.74 -21.46 -7.78
N ASP A 145 0.91 -22.24 -6.70
CA ASP A 145 1.75 -21.79 -5.57
C ASP A 145 3.23 -21.72 -5.93
N ALA A 146 3.74 -22.62 -6.77
CA ALA A 146 5.14 -22.58 -7.18
C ALA A 146 5.47 -21.27 -7.90
N VAL A 147 4.60 -20.86 -8.84
CA VAL A 147 4.77 -19.60 -9.58
C VAL A 147 4.54 -18.39 -8.67
N MET A 148 3.49 -18.41 -7.85
CA MET A 148 3.19 -17.31 -6.93
C MET A 148 4.28 -17.12 -5.87
N THR A 149 4.83 -18.20 -5.33
CA THR A 149 5.95 -18.18 -4.38
C THR A 149 7.20 -17.58 -5.03
N LYS A 150 7.52 -17.99 -6.27
CA LYS A 150 8.65 -17.40 -7.00
C LYS A 150 8.45 -15.91 -7.27
N TRP A 151 7.25 -15.53 -7.70
CA TRP A 151 6.89 -14.12 -7.92
C TRP A 151 7.04 -13.30 -6.63
N ALA A 152 6.57 -13.82 -5.50
CA ALA A 152 6.70 -13.19 -4.19
C ALA A 152 8.16 -13.06 -3.73
N GLN A 153 9.00 -14.07 -3.99
CA GLN A 153 10.44 -14.00 -3.69
C GLN A 153 11.13 -12.88 -4.48
N ASP A 154 10.85 -12.79 -5.77
CA ASP A 154 11.42 -11.77 -6.64
C ASP A 154 10.93 -10.37 -6.26
N TYR A 155 9.64 -10.25 -5.92
CA TYR A 155 9.05 -8.99 -5.52
C TYR A 155 9.60 -8.51 -4.17
N LEU A 156 9.74 -9.41 -3.20
CA LEU A 156 10.40 -9.08 -1.93
C LEU A 156 11.87 -8.67 -2.15
N ALA A 157 12.59 -9.36 -3.04
CA ALA A 157 13.96 -8.98 -3.38
C ALA A 157 14.02 -7.56 -3.99
N TRP A 158 13.09 -7.22 -4.87
CA TRP A 158 12.97 -5.88 -5.43
C TRP A 158 12.61 -4.83 -4.38
N LEU A 159 11.69 -5.12 -3.45
CA LEU A 159 11.34 -4.21 -2.36
C LEU A 159 12.54 -3.89 -1.47
N LEU A 160 13.36 -4.89 -1.17
CA LEU A 160 14.53 -4.75 -0.31
C LEU A 160 15.72 -4.09 -1.02
N ASN A 161 15.83 -4.25 -2.34
CA ASN A 161 16.93 -3.71 -3.14
C ASN A 161 16.46 -3.24 -4.53
N PRO A 162 15.67 -2.15 -4.61
CA PRO A 162 15.23 -1.61 -5.88
C PRO A 162 16.39 -0.92 -6.61
N PRO A 163 16.36 -0.82 -7.95
CA PRO A 163 17.45 -0.21 -8.73
C PRO A 163 17.52 1.32 -8.60
N PHE A 164 16.66 1.95 -7.82
CA PHE A 164 16.56 3.40 -7.68
C PHE A 164 17.31 3.89 -6.44
N LYS A 165 17.87 5.10 -6.52
CA LYS A 165 18.41 5.79 -5.34
C LYS A 165 17.27 6.26 -4.45
N ALA A 166 17.22 5.81 -3.19
CA ALA A 166 16.28 6.33 -2.20
C ALA A 166 16.58 7.82 -1.93
N GLY A 167 15.56 8.67 -2.01
CA GLY A 167 15.67 10.08 -1.61
C GLY A 167 15.69 10.23 -0.09
N ALA A 168 16.36 11.27 0.42
CA ALA A 168 16.43 11.52 1.86
C ALA A 168 15.05 11.80 2.51
N SER A 169 14.05 12.25 1.74
CA SER A 169 12.69 12.55 2.21
C SER A 169 11.73 11.35 2.20
N THR A 170 11.99 10.32 1.38
CA THR A 170 11.07 9.18 1.19
C THR A 170 11.26 8.07 2.23
N THR A 171 12.33 8.14 3.03
CA THR A 171 12.66 7.11 4.02
C THR A 171 11.89 7.26 5.33
N LYS A 172 11.20 8.39 5.56
CA LYS A 172 10.60 8.71 6.86
C LYS A 172 9.09 8.94 6.85
N ASN A 173 8.48 9.30 5.73
CA ASN A 173 7.05 9.60 5.66
C ASN A 173 6.18 8.37 5.29
N ASN A 174 4.94 8.61 4.86
CA ASN A 174 3.99 7.59 4.40
C ASN A 174 4.54 6.56 3.39
N HIS A 175 5.52 6.92 2.55
CA HIS A 175 6.18 5.97 1.65
C HIS A 175 6.83 4.81 2.42
N ARG A 176 7.49 5.11 3.55
CA ARG A 176 8.11 4.10 4.40
C ARG A 176 7.08 3.20 5.07
N THR A 177 5.94 3.76 5.47
CA THR A 177 4.84 3.00 6.08
C THR A 177 4.29 1.99 5.08
N TYR A 178 3.93 2.42 3.86
CA TYR A 178 3.44 1.52 2.82
C TYR A 178 4.51 0.55 2.30
N TRP A 179 5.79 0.92 2.26
CA TRP A 179 6.88 -0.03 2.00
C TRP A 179 6.90 -1.14 3.05
N THR A 180 6.75 -0.76 4.33
CA THR A 180 6.78 -1.71 5.46
C THR A 180 5.58 -2.66 5.39
N CYS A 181 4.38 -2.17 5.00
CA CYS A 181 3.21 -3.01 4.76
C CYS A 181 3.52 -4.13 3.78
N GLN A 182 4.13 -3.77 2.65
CA GLN A 182 4.46 -4.72 1.58
C GLN A 182 5.53 -5.70 2.06
N VAL A 183 6.66 -5.23 2.60
CA VAL A 183 7.75 -6.12 3.04
C VAL A 183 7.29 -7.12 4.09
N VAL A 184 6.52 -6.69 5.09
CA VAL A 184 6.04 -7.57 6.16
C VAL A 184 5.12 -8.66 5.60
N GLU A 185 4.14 -8.31 4.76
CA GLU A 185 3.21 -9.30 4.20
C GLU A 185 3.92 -10.32 3.30
N TYR A 186 4.91 -9.90 2.51
CA TYR A 186 5.68 -10.85 1.68
C TYR A 186 6.69 -11.67 2.49
N GLN A 187 7.29 -11.14 3.56
CA GLN A 187 8.10 -11.94 4.49
C GLN A 187 7.24 -13.02 5.16
N LYS A 188 6.04 -12.65 5.64
CA LYS A 188 5.08 -13.59 6.25
C LYS A 188 4.66 -14.68 5.27
N PHE A 189 4.28 -14.30 4.05
CA PHE A 189 3.88 -15.22 2.98
C PHE A 189 4.95 -16.25 2.64
N LEU A 190 6.22 -15.84 2.69
CA LEU A 190 7.37 -16.69 2.38
C LEU A 190 7.90 -17.47 3.59
N GLY A 191 7.16 -17.48 4.72
CA GLY A 191 7.56 -18.16 5.95
C GLY A 191 8.73 -17.51 6.70
N LYS A 192 9.12 -16.27 6.33
CA LYS A 192 10.19 -15.51 6.98
C LYS A 192 9.66 -14.76 8.21
N HIS A 193 9.11 -15.52 9.17
CA HIS A 193 8.35 -14.95 10.28
C HIS A 193 9.18 -14.09 11.23
N GLU A 194 10.44 -14.47 11.46
CA GLU A 194 11.38 -13.68 12.26
C GLU A 194 11.73 -12.35 11.57
N ASP A 195 12.03 -12.37 10.26
CA ASP A 195 12.29 -11.15 9.48
C ASP A 195 11.11 -10.18 9.50
N ALA A 196 9.87 -10.70 9.43
CA ALA A 196 8.66 -9.90 9.55
C ALA A 196 8.55 -9.21 10.91
N ALA A 197 8.78 -9.95 12.01
CA ALA A 197 8.77 -9.39 13.36
C ALA A 197 9.88 -8.34 13.56
N ALA A 198 11.09 -8.61 13.05
CA ALA A 198 12.22 -7.68 13.09
C ALA A 198 11.94 -6.41 12.28
N THR A 199 11.31 -6.54 11.11
CA THR A 199 10.93 -5.40 10.26
C THR A 199 9.92 -4.49 10.97
N LEU A 200 8.91 -5.07 11.62
CA LEU A 200 7.93 -4.33 12.43
C LEU A 200 8.59 -3.64 13.63
N ALA A 201 9.45 -4.35 14.37
CA ALA A 201 10.17 -3.78 15.51
C ALA A 201 11.07 -2.60 15.10
N ASN A 202 11.77 -2.73 13.97
CA ASN A 202 12.59 -1.66 13.39
C ASN A 202 11.73 -0.46 12.94
N PHE A 203 10.57 -0.69 12.31
CA PHE A 203 9.65 0.38 11.97
C PHE A 203 9.21 1.17 13.21
N VAL A 204 8.78 0.46 14.25
CA VAL A 204 8.32 1.05 15.51
C VAL A 204 9.43 1.79 16.26
N GLY A 205 10.65 1.24 16.28
CA GLY A 205 11.78 1.82 17.01
C GLY A 205 12.44 3.00 16.28
N THR A 206 12.50 2.96 14.95
CA THR A 206 13.30 3.92 14.17
C THR A 206 12.45 4.94 13.40
N TYR A 207 11.33 4.52 12.82
CA TYR A 207 10.61 5.34 11.85
C TYR A 207 9.36 5.97 12.45
N MET A 208 8.56 5.20 13.19
CA MET A 208 7.33 5.68 13.82
C MET A 208 7.53 6.94 14.70
N PRO A 209 8.61 7.08 15.51
CA PRO A 209 8.82 8.28 16.32
C PRO A 209 9.05 9.55 15.49
N SER A 210 9.54 9.41 14.24
CA SER A 210 9.72 10.53 13.32
C SER A 210 8.46 10.85 12.50
N GLN A 211 7.51 9.90 12.45
CA GLN A 211 6.24 10.06 11.75
C GLN A 211 5.14 10.63 12.62
N ILE A 212 5.08 10.24 13.89
CA ILE A 212 4.05 10.68 14.84
C ILE A 212 4.73 11.27 16.05
N ASN A 213 4.54 12.56 16.28
CA ASN A 213 5.09 13.24 17.45
C ASN A 213 4.26 12.96 18.72
N ALA A 214 4.70 13.48 19.86
CA ALA A 214 4.05 13.25 21.15
C ALA A 214 2.57 13.69 21.21
N THR A 215 2.16 14.67 20.40
CA THR A 215 0.79 15.19 20.32
C THR A 215 -0.06 14.50 19.25
N GLY A 216 0.50 13.51 18.54
CA GLY A 216 -0.18 12.81 17.44
C GLY A 216 -0.01 13.47 16.07
N GLY A 217 0.58 14.66 16.01
CA GLY A 217 0.85 15.34 14.74
C GLY A 217 1.84 14.54 13.89
N MET A 218 1.66 14.63 12.57
CA MET A 218 2.51 13.97 11.57
C MET A 218 3.34 14.99 10.77
N PRO A 219 4.52 15.43 11.25
CA PRO A 219 5.15 16.65 10.76
C PRO A 219 5.49 16.66 9.26
N LEU A 220 5.95 15.52 8.73
CA LEU A 220 6.28 15.39 7.31
C LEU A 220 5.04 15.46 6.42
N GLU A 221 3.89 15.04 6.95
CA GLU A 221 2.62 14.98 6.25
C GLU A 221 1.93 16.34 6.33
N MET A 222 2.02 16.99 7.49
CA MET A 222 1.51 18.35 7.71
C MET A 222 2.29 19.41 6.94
N ALA A 223 3.54 19.15 6.55
CA ALA A 223 4.34 20.06 5.74
C ALA A 223 3.97 20.05 4.25
N ARG A 224 3.01 19.22 3.83
CA ARG A 224 2.59 19.06 2.44
C ARG A 224 1.48 20.02 2.06
N THR A 225 1.30 20.20 0.76
CA THR A 225 0.24 21.06 0.19
C THR A 225 -1.19 20.59 0.49
N ARG A 226 -1.38 19.28 0.73
CA ARG A 226 -2.66 18.66 1.14
C ARG A 226 -2.49 17.93 2.49
N PRO A 227 -2.37 18.65 3.63
CA PRO A 227 -1.95 18.04 4.89
C PRO A 227 -2.95 17.02 5.44
N ASN A 228 -4.26 17.26 5.31
CA ASN A 228 -5.30 16.32 5.71
C ASN A 228 -5.20 14.99 4.96
N HIS A 229 -5.11 15.03 3.62
CA HIS A 229 -4.91 13.89 2.74
C HIS A 229 -3.70 13.07 3.18
N TYR A 230 -2.53 13.69 3.30
CA TYR A 230 -1.30 12.96 3.66
C TYR A 230 -1.35 12.38 5.07
N GLY A 231 -1.99 13.07 6.02
CA GLY A 231 -2.21 12.55 7.36
C GLY A 231 -3.12 11.32 7.38
N ILE A 232 -4.28 11.41 6.72
CA ILE A 232 -5.24 10.30 6.59
C ILE A 232 -4.59 9.12 5.84
N PHE A 233 -3.87 9.39 4.76
CA PHE A 233 -3.17 8.39 3.96
C PHE A 233 -2.10 7.64 4.76
N ASN A 234 -1.30 8.33 5.59
CA ASN A 234 -0.35 7.66 6.47
C ASN A 234 -1.05 6.87 7.59
N LEU A 235 -2.11 7.42 8.17
CA LEU A 235 -2.89 6.73 9.22
C LEU A 235 -3.51 5.43 8.70
N ASP A 236 -4.02 5.42 7.47
CA ASP A 236 -4.53 4.20 6.84
C ASP A 236 -3.46 3.10 6.74
N ALA A 237 -2.25 3.48 6.28
CA ALA A 237 -1.12 2.56 6.22
C ALA A 237 -0.72 2.00 7.59
N LEU A 238 -0.76 2.84 8.64
CA LEU A 238 -0.46 2.42 10.01
C LEU A 238 -1.51 1.46 10.57
N VAL A 239 -2.79 1.64 10.23
CA VAL A 239 -3.85 0.71 10.60
C VAL A 239 -3.67 -0.63 9.89
N TYR A 240 -3.29 -0.65 8.61
CA TYR A 240 -2.93 -1.90 7.94
C TYR A 240 -1.73 -2.60 8.62
N LEU A 241 -0.66 -1.86 8.94
CA LEU A 241 0.47 -2.43 9.68
C LEU A 241 0.05 -3.02 11.02
N ALA A 242 -0.83 -2.34 11.74
CA ALA A 242 -1.32 -2.84 13.02
C ALA A 242 -2.10 -4.16 12.87
N SER A 243 -2.96 -4.25 11.85
CA SER A 243 -3.67 -5.48 11.51
C SER A 243 -2.74 -6.59 11.00
N PHE A 244 -1.66 -6.29 10.29
CA PHE A 244 -0.68 -7.29 9.87
C PHE A 244 0.17 -7.80 11.04
N ALA A 245 0.49 -6.91 11.98
CA ALA A 245 1.32 -7.20 13.14
C ALA A 245 0.59 -8.03 14.21
N GLU A 246 -0.72 -7.87 14.35
CA GLU A 246 -1.51 -8.62 15.34
C GLU A 246 -1.81 -10.07 14.94
N GLN A 247 -1.61 -10.43 13.66
CA GLN A 247 -1.75 -11.80 13.20
C GLN A 247 -0.81 -12.72 13.98
N VAL A 248 -1.29 -13.93 14.27
CA VAL A 248 -0.54 -14.91 15.06
C VAL A 248 0.51 -15.58 14.18
N ARG A 249 1.74 -15.57 14.66
CA ARG A 249 2.86 -16.27 14.05
C ARG A 249 2.68 -17.79 14.15
N PRO A 250 2.78 -18.54 13.04
CA PRO A 250 2.69 -20.00 13.07
C PRO A 250 3.78 -20.68 13.90
N ASP A 251 4.97 -20.08 14.00
CA ASP A 251 6.15 -20.66 14.66
C ASP A 251 6.19 -20.47 16.18
N THR A 252 5.46 -19.48 16.72
CA THR A 252 5.51 -19.13 18.16
C THR A 252 4.14 -19.07 18.83
N GLY A 253 3.04 -19.04 18.06
CA GLY A 253 1.68 -18.87 18.60
C GLY A 253 1.43 -17.48 19.20
N LYS A 254 2.31 -16.50 18.95
CA LYS A 254 2.19 -15.11 19.42
C LYS A 254 2.00 -14.14 18.26
N PRO A 255 1.42 -12.95 18.47
CA PRO A 255 1.42 -11.90 17.45
C PRO A 255 2.82 -11.57 16.93
N TYR A 256 2.95 -11.10 15.69
CA TYR A 256 4.24 -10.61 15.17
C TYR A 256 4.76 -9.41 15.97
N TYR A 257 3.88 -8.49 16.36
CA TYR A 257 4.23 -7.33 17.18
C TYR A 257 2.97 -6.72 17.83
N ASN A 258 3.08 -6.17 19.06
CA ASN A 258 2.01 -5.36 19.65
C ASN A 258 2.05 -3.92 19.10
N PHE A 259 1.56 -3.75 17.87
CA PHE A 259 1.66 -2.47 17.15
C PHE A 259 0.63 -1.44 17.65
N TRP A 260 -0.56 -1.87 18.05
CA TRP A 260 -1.59 -1.00 18.62
C TRP A 260 -1.12 -0.30 19.92
N GLY A 261 -0.35 -0.99 20.76
CA GLY A 261 0.24 -0.41 21.97
C GLY A 261 1.52 0.40 21.74
N ALA A 262 2.04 0.46 20.52
CA ALA A 262 3.36 1.00 20.24
C ALA A 262 3.42 2.54 20.38
N GLN A 263 4.60 3.04 20.75
CA GLN A 263 4.89 4.47 20.88
C GLN A 263 3.83 5.25 21.69
N SER A 264 3.39 4.66 22.81
CA SER A 264 2.32 5.21 23.66
C SER A 264 1.02 5.47 22.90
N ASN A 265 0.51 4.44 22.20
CA ASN A 265 -0.71 4.46 21.40
C ASN A 265 -0.67 5.51 20.27
N ALA A 266 0.42 5.55 19.50
CA ALA A 266 0.64 6.57 18.48
C ALA A 266 -0.49 6.64 17.42
N ILE A 267 -1.06 5.50 17.02
CA ILE A 267 -2.21 5.46 16.08
C ILE A 267 -3.41 6.22 16.64
N LYS A 268 -3.75 6.01 17.93
CA LYS A 268 -4.82 6.75 18.59
C LYS A 268 -4.54 8.25 18.59
N LYS A 269 -3.32 8.64 18.95
CA LYS A 269 -2.91 10.06 18.97
C LYS A 269 -3.00 10.70 17.58
N ALA A 270 -2.61 9.98 16.54
CA ALA A 270 -2.71 10.45 15.16
C ALA A 270 -4.16 10.68 14.74
N LEU A 271 -5.08 9.75 15.09
CA LEU A 271 -6.51 9.97 14.87
C LEU A 271 -7.02 11.18 15.65
N ASP A 272 -6.72 11.26 16.96
CA ASP A 272 -7.12 12.37 17.82
C ASP A 272 -6.65 13.72 17.26
N PHE A 273 -5.43 13.75 16.71
CA PHE A 273 -4.88 14.93 16.05
C PHE A 273 -5.68 15.29 14.80
N LEU A 274 -5.95 14.34 13.91
CA LEU A 274 -6.67 14.62 12.65
C LEU A 274 -8.08 15.16 12.91
N ILE A 275 -8.88 14.49 13.74
CA ILE A 275 -10.27 14.90 13.98
C ILE A 275 -10.39 16.21 14.78
N LYS A 276 -9.34 16.59 15.52
CA LYS A 276 -9.30 17.85 16.25
C LYS A 276 -8.96 19.03 15.34
N ASN A 277 -8.14 18.81 14.31
CA ASN A 277 -7.60 19.88 13.47
C ASN A 277 -8.29 20.00 12.11
N PHE A 278 -9.10 19.01 11.71
CA PHE A 278 -9.82 19.02 10.45
C PHE A 278 -11.28 18.60 10.67
N THR A 279 -12.19 19.28 9.97
CA THR A 279 -13.60 18.94 9.85
C THR A 279 -13.85 18.18 8.55
N LEU A 280 -14.97 17.45 8.45
CA LEU A 280 -15.30 16.69 7.24
C LEU A 280 -15.44 17.58 5.99
N ASP A 281 -15.92 18.81 6.15
CA ASP A 281 -16.09 19.78 5.04
C ASP A 281 -14.75 20.32 4.49
N GLU A 282 -13.66 20.18 5.25
CA GLU A 282 -12.32 20.58 4.82
C GLU A 282 -11.57 19.46 4.09
N ILE A 283 -12.12 18.24 4.08
CA ILE A 283 -11.49 17.03 3.56
C ILE A 283 -12.13 16.69 2.20
N GLU A 284 -11.30 16.30 1.23
CA GLU A 284 -11.80 15.83 -0.05
C GLU A 284 -12.60 14.52 0.11
N ILE A 285 -13.65 14.35 -0.68
CA ILE A 285 -14.62 13.24 -0.50
C ILE A 285 -13.94 11.85 -0.48
N GLU A 286 -12.89 11.68 -1.29
CA GLU A 286 -12.10 10.43 -1.34
C GLU A 286 -11.40 10.10 -0.02
N ASP A 287 -10.99 11.12 0.75
CA ASP A 287 -10.33 10.97 2.04
C ASP A 287 -11.35 10.92 3.20
N VAL A 288 -12.55 11.50 3.02
CA VAL A 288 -13.66 11.38 3.99
C VAL A 288 -14.04 9.92 4.17
N ASP A 289 -14.24 9.18 3.08
CA ASP A 289 -14.59 7.75 3.14
C ASP A 289 -13.52 6.93 3.88
N VAL A 290 -12.25 7.25 3.66
CA VAL A 290 -11.13 6.61 4.37
C VAL A 290 -11.18 6.94 5.86
N LEU A 291 -11.33 8.21 6.21
CA LEU A 291 -11.37 8.64 7.61
C LEU A 291 -12.57 8.05 8.36
N LEU A 292 -13.75 8.02 7.74
CA LEU A 292 -14.97 7.41 8.30
C LEU A 292 -14.85 5.90 8.50
N ARG A 293 -13.99 5.21 7.75
CA ARG A 293 -13.61 3.81 8.05
C ARG A 293 -12.60 3.71 9.19
N LEU A 294 -11.64 4.63 9.26
CA LEU A 294 -10.57 4.60 10.27
C LEU A 294 -11.09 4.88 11.68
N VAL A 295 -12.02 5.84 11.83
CA VAL A 295 -12.59 6.22 13.13
C VAL A 295 -13.17 5.00 13.90
N PRO A 296 -14.14 4.23 13.36
CA PRO A 296 -14.67 3.05 14.05
C PRO A 296 -13.64 1.93 14.21
N THR A 297 -12.70 1.77 13.26
CA THR A 297 -11.64 0.76 13.35
C THR A 297 -10.68 1.02 14.51
N ILE A 298 -10.32 2.29 14.73
CA ILE A 298 -9.41 2.71 15.80
C ILE A 298 -10.18 2.78 17.12
N SER A 299 -11.41 3.30 17.14
CA SER A 299 -12.21 3.39 18.36
C SER A 299 -12.60 2.01 18.91
N SER A 300 -12.79 0.99 18.07
CA SER A 300 -13.01 -0.38 18.53
C SER A 300 -11.81 -0.97 19.29
N ARG A 301 -10.61 -0.38 19.13
CA ARG A 301 -9.38 -0.79 19.83
C ARG A 301 -9.11 0.01 21.09
N TYR A 302 -9.35 1.32 21.07
CA TYR A 302 -8.98 2.21 22.18
C TYR A 302 -10.18 2.74 22.99
N GLY A 303 -11.41 2.49 22.54
CA GLY A 303 -12.64 3.03 23.11
C GLY A 303 -12.91 4.49 22.73
N ASP A 304 -14.10 4.98 23.07
CA ASP A 304 -14.56 6.36 22.86
C ASP A 304 -15.18 6.94 24.14
N SER A 305 -14.42 6.95 25.23
CA SER A 305 -14.97 7.25 26.57
C SER A 305 -15.52 8.68 26.73
N ASN A 306 -15.07 9.62 25.91
CA ASN A 306 -15.53 11.02 25.90
C ASN A 306 -16.52 11.32 24.76
N GLY A 307 -16.89 10.31 23.95
CA GLY A 307 -17.78 10.43 22.80
C GLY A 307 -17.24 11.34 21.70
N ALA A 308 -15.92 11.52 21.60
CA ALA A 308 -15.31 12.39 20.60
C ALA A 308 -15.43 11.79 19.19
N TYR A 309 -15.27 10.47 19.07
CA TYR A 309 -15.36 9.79 17.78
C TYR A 309 -16.81 9.71 17.28
N ALA A 310 -17.75 9.36 18.16
CA ALA A 310 -19.17 9.32 17.82
C ALA A 310 -19.77 10.68 17.46
N LYS A 311 -19.17 11.79 17.90
CA LYS A 311 -19.58 13.15 17.51
C LYS A 311 -18.96 13.62 16.20
N PHE A 312 -17.83 13.02 15.80
CA PHE A 312 -17.12 13.38 14.59
C PHE A 312 -17.75 12.74 13.34
N VAL A 313 -18.20 11.49 13.48
CA VAL A 313 -18.96 10.72 12.47
C VAL A 313 -20.41 11.21 12.44
#